data_AF-U5WA68-F1
#
_entry.id   AF-U5WA68-F1
#
_cell.length_a   1.000
_cell.length_b   1.000
_cell.length_c   1.000
_cell.angle_alpha   90.00
_cell.angle_beta   90.00
_cell.angle_gamma   90.00
#
_symmetry.space_group_name_H-M   'P 1'
#
loop_
_entity.id
_entity.type
_entity.pdbx_description
1 polymer ?
#
loop_
_entity_poly.entity_id
_entity_poly.type
_entity_poly.pdbx_seq_one_letter_code
_entity_poly.pdbx_strand_id
1 'polypeptide(L)' 'MYKSDSGMVVIQGFPVTAEQAGINLPEGEFLVAIPCELLIEAASHLS' A
#
# COMPACT_ATOMS: atom_id res chain seq x y z
N MET A 1 -6.73 -4.07 -5.99
CA MET A 1 -5.30 -4.39 -6.11
C MET A 1 -5.06 -4.97 -7.49
N TYR A 2 -3.95 -4.62 -8.13
CA TYR A 2 -3.67 -4.93 -9.53
C TYR A 2 -2.28 -5.53 -9.66
N LYS A 3 -2.09 -6.56 -10.49
CA LYS A 3 -0.75 -7.05 -10.85
C LYS A 3 -0.21 -6.20 -12.00
N SER A 4 1.01 -5.68 -11.86
CA SER A 4 1.72 -5.06 -12.98
C SER A 4 2.52 -6.10 -13.75
N ASP A 5 2.86 -5.77 -15.00
CA ASP A 5 3.72 -6.61 -15.84
C ASP A 5 5.15 -6.74 -15.28
N SER A 6 5.55 -5.86 -14.36
CA SER A 6 6.84 -5.90 -13.66
C SER A 6 6.86 -6.85 -12.45
N GLY A 7 5.78 -7.62 -12.23
CA GLY A 7 5.67 -8.50 -11.06
C GLY A 7 5.38 -7.77 -9.76
N MET A 8 5.04 -6.47 -9.83
CA MET A 8 4.66 -5.68 -8.68
C MET A 8 3.15 -5.77 -8.45
N VAL A 9 2.78 -5.62 -7.18
CA VAL A 9 1.38 -5.49 -6.77
C VAL A 9 1.09 -4.01 -6.54
N VAL A 10 0.14 -3.46 -7.28
CA VAL A 10 -0.29 -2.07 -7.19
C VAL A 10 -1.58 -1.98 -6.39
N ILE A 11 -1.57 -1.15 -5.35
CA ILE A 11 -2.68 -0.95 -4.42
C ILE A 11 -3.22 0.48 -4.54
N GLN A 12 -4.54 0.62 -4.53
CA GLN A 12 -5.19 1.93 -4.42
C GLN A 12 -5.29 2.29 -2.94
N GLY A 13 -5.07 3.56 -2.62
CA GLY A 13 -5.18 4.09 -1.27
C GLY A 13 -5.06 5.60 -1.28
N PHE A 14 -5.21 6.21 -0.11
CA PHE A 14 -5.05 7.64 0.06
C PHE A 14 -3.63 7.95 0.51
N PRO A 15 -2.97 8.97 -0.06
CA PRO A 15 -1.65 9.38 0.40
C PRO A 15 -1.69 9.79 1.87
N VAL A 16 -0.67 9.39 2.62
CA VAL A 16 -0.48 9.77 4.03
C VAL A 16 0.94 10.29 4.23
N THR A 17 1.11 11.30 5.08
CA THR A 17 2.44 11.81 5.42
C THR A 17 3.11 10.94 6.48
N ALA A 18 4.45 10.95 6.51
CA ALA A 18 5.23 10.29 7.54
C ALA A 18 4.84 10.77 8.96
N GLU A 19 4.55 12.06 9.10
CA GLU A 19 4.07 12.69 10.34
C GLU A 19 2.72 12.14 10.79
N GLN A 20 1.74 12.04 9.88
CA GLN A 20 0.41 11.47 10.18
C GLN A 20 0.50 10.00 10.60
N ALA A 21 1.42 9.25 10.01
CA ALA A 21 1.65 7.84 10.33
C ALA A 21 2.54 7.65 11.58
N GLY A 22 3.20 8.71 12.07
CA GLY A 22 4.15 8.62 13.19
C GLY A 22 5.38 7.77 12.89
N ILE A 23 5.82 7.72 11.63
CA ILE A 23 6.96 6.89 11.19
C ILE A 23 8.04 7.71 10.48
N ASN A 24 9.27 7.21 10.48
CA ASN A 24 10.34 7.74 9.63
C ASN A 24 10.27 7.04 8.26
N LEU A 25 9.95 7.81 7.22
CA LEU A 25 9.85 7.30 5.85
C LEU A 25 11.17 7.52 5.10
N PRO A 26 11.77 6.48 4.49
CA PRO A 26 12.96 6.64 3.65
C PRO A 26 12.72 7.55 2.43
N GLU A 27 13.79 8.14 1.92
CA GLU A 27 13.72 8.97 0.72
C GLU A 27 13.26 8.15 -0.49
N GLY A 28 12.34 8.72 -1.28
CA GLY A 28 11.79 8.08 -2.47
C GLY A 28 10.64 7.10 -2.21
N GLU A 29 10.30 6.83 -0.95
CA GLU A 29 9.14 6.01 -0.58
C GLU A 29 7.87 6.86 -0.41
N PHE A 30 6.72 6.19 -0.44
CA PHE A 30 5.41 6.82 -0.28
C PHE A 30 4.49 5.97 0.59
N LEU A 31 3.67 6.61 1.41
CA LEU A 31 2.72 5.94 2.28
C LEU A 31 1.29 6.10 1.76
N VAL A 32 0.53 5.03 1.89
CA VAL A 32 -0.90 5.03 1.60
C VAL A 32 -1.69 4.43 2.76
N ALA A 33 -2.80 5.06 3.12
CA ALA A 33 -3.79 4.47 4.01
C ALA A 33 -4.73 3.57 3.23
N ILE A 34 -4.88 2.34 3.72
CA ILE A 34 -5.80 1.32 3.20
C ILE A 34 -6.45 0.63 4.40
N PRO A 35 -7.78 0.46 4.43
CA PRO A 35 -8.44 -0.35 5.45
C PRO A 35 -7.87 -1.78 5.49
N CYS A 36 -7.57 -2.27 6.69
CA CYS A 36 -6.94 -3.58 6.86
C CYS A 36 -7.73 -4.72 6.22
N GLU A 37 -9.07 -4.69 6.33
CA GLU A 37 -9.94 -5.71 5.75
C GLU A 37 -9.78 -5.81 4.23
N LEU A 38 -9.72 -4.67 3.54
CA LEU A 38 -9.52 -4.61 2.10
C LEU A 38 -8.13 -5.10 1.69
N LEU A 39 -7.10 -4.79 2.50
CA LEU A 39 -5.75 -5.28 2.24
C LEU A 39 -5.66 -6.80 2.42
N ILE A 40 -6.27 -7.35 3.46
CA ILE A 40 -6.31 -8.79 3.74
C ILE A 40 -7.08 -9.53 2.64
N GLU A 41 -8.27 -9.04 2.28
CA GLU A 41 -9.07 -9.58 1.19
C GLU A 41 -8.24 -9.62 -0.09
N ALA A 42 -7.65 -8.48 -0.48
CA ALA A 42 -6.81 -8.40 -1.66
C ALA A 42 -5.63 -9.38 -1.61
N ALA A 43 -4.90 -9.45 -0.50
CA ALA A 43 -3.76 -10.35 -0.32
C ALA A 43 -4.17 -11.83 -0.42
N SER A 44 -5.36 -12.20 0.06
CA SER A 44 -5.87 -13.57 -0.04
C SER A 44 -6.12 -14.02 -1.49
N HIS A 45 -6.32 -13.07 -2.42
CA HIS A 45 -6.51 -13.33 -3.85
C HIS A 45 -5.18 -13.37 -4.66
N LEU A 46 -4.01 -13.25 -4.01
CA LEU A 46 -2.71 -13.34 -4.68
C LEU A 46 -2.19 -14.77 -4.86
N SER A 47 -2.83 -15.76 -4.22
CA SER A 47 -2.49 -17.19 -4.28
C SER A 47 -2.71 -17.80 -5.66
#